data_AF-A0A9Q3PTG4-F1
#
_entry.id   AF-A0A9Q3PTG4-F1
#
_cell.length_a   1.000
_cell.length_b   1.000
_cell.length_c   1.000
_cell.angle_alpha   90.00
_cell.angle_beta   90.00
_cell.angle_gamma   90.00
#
_symmetry.space_group_name_H-M   'P 1'
#
loop_
_entity.id
_entity.type
_entity.pdbx_description
1 polymer ?
#
loop_
_entity_poly.entity_id
_entity_poly.type
_entity_poly.pdbx_seq_one_letter_code
_entity_poly.pdbx_strand_id
1 'polypeptide(L)'
;MPGYETGDWEQLKLDMKRRWGTVSPERRYKLSSITQLFTKIQQEGGIRNMTQYKKFIGEYESIINYLRRYQYIQGDISYNQEILASLSSSVQESIYKEMIKDKAMVQALDGGYIIPRLEILKLYIEQDLEAKVLI
;
A
#
# COMPACT_ATOMS: atom_id res chain seq x y z
N MET A 1 -34.21 -22.41 -4.52
CA MET A 1 -34.30 -21.68 -3.23
C MET A 1 -35.64 -20.96 -3.27
N PRO A 2 -36.49 -21.10 -2.24
CA PRO A 2 -37.86 -20.60 -2.27
C PRO A 2 -37.98 -19.14 -2.74
N GLY A 3 -37.12 -18.24 -2.27
CA GLY A 3 -37.14 -16.83 -2.73
C GLY A 3 -36.78 -16.62 -4.21
N TYR A 4 -35.93 -17.48 -4.80
CA TYR A 4 -35.59 -17.41 -6.23
C TYR A 4 -36.75 -17.89 -7.11
N GLU A 5 -37.45 -18.93 -6.67
CA GLU A 5 -38.57 -19.54 -7.41
C GLU A 5 -39.84 -18.66 -7.35
N THR A 6 -40.01 -17.88 -6.28
CA THR A 6 -41.16 -16.99 -6.06
C THR A 6 -40.91 -15.54 -6.47
N GLY A 7 -39.68 -15.18 -6.84
CA GLY A 7 -39.29 -13.80 -7.14
C GLY A 7 -39.24 -12.87 -5.92
N ASP A 8 -39.32 -13.43 -4.71
CA ASP A 8 -39.20 -12.68 -3.47
C ASP A 8 -37.71 -12.50 -3.11
N TRP A 9 -37.21 -11.31 -3.41
CA TRP A 9 -35.80 -10.94 -3.21
C TRP A 9 -35.40 -10.88 -1.73
N GLU A 10 -36.30 -10.55 -0.82
CA GLU A 10 -36.01 -10.53 0.62
C GLU A 10 -35.94 -11.95 1.17
N GLN A 11 -36.88 -12.82 0.76
CA GLN A 11 -36.83 -14.24 1.10
C GLN A 11 -35.59 -14.92 0.51
N LEU A 12 -35.19 -14.56 -0.72
CA LEU A 12 -33.98 -15.07 -1.33
C LEU A 12 -32.76 -14.67 -0.49
N LYS A 13 -32.63 -13.40 -0.12
CA LYS A 13 -31.52 -12.91 0.72
C LYS A 13 -31.44 -13.63 2.07
N LEU A 14 -32.57 -13.95 2.69
CA LEU A 14 -32.63 -14.76 3.91
C LEU A 14 -32.20 -16.22 3.65
N ASP A 15 -32.69 -16.83 2.57
CA ASP A 15 -32.30 -18.18 2.16
C ASP A 15 -30.79 -18.28 1.88
N MET A 16 -30.21 -17.24 1.24
CA MET A 16 -28.77 -17.13 0.99
C MET A 16 -27.99 -17.03 2.30
N LYS A 17 -28.38 -16.14 3.21
CA LYS A 17 -27.76 -16.00 4.54
C LYS A 17 -27.89 -17.27 5.38
N ARG A 18 -29.01 -17.99 5.30
CA ARG A 18 -29.24 -19.24 6.04
C ARG A 18 -28.36 -20.38 5.50
N ARG A 19 -28.23 -20.49 4.18
CA ARG A 19 -27.48 -21.60 3.54
C ARG A 19 -25.97 -21.41 3.58
N TRP A 20 -25.50 -20.18 3.41
CA TRP A 20 -24.07 -19.86 3.33
C TRP A 20 -23.53 -19.09 4.54
N GLY A 21 -24.38 -18.82 5.53
CA GLY A 21 -24.07 -17.93 6.64
C GLY A 21 -24.06 -16.46 6.23
N THR A 22 -23.99 -15.57 7.22
CA THR A 22 -23.41 -14.25 6.96
C THR A 22 -21.94 -14.47 6.69
N VAL A 23 -21.48 -14.18 5.48
CA VAL A 23 -20.07 -13.90 5.26
C VAL A 23 -19.82 -12.57 5.98
N SER A 24 -19.63 -12.60 7.30
CA SER A 24 -18.76 -11.60 7.91
C SER A 24 -17.50 -11.73 7.10
N PRO A 25 -17.09 -10.73 6.30
CA PRO A 25 -15.84 -10.85 5.60
C PRO A 25 -14.82 -11.10 6.70
N GLU A 26 -14.26 -12.32 6.76
CA GLU A 26 -13.11 -12.58 7.60
C GLU A 26 -12.17 -11.42 7.34
N ARG A 27 -11.77 -10.72 8.40
CA ARG A 27 -11.06 -9.43 8.28
C ARG A 27 -9.86 -9.65 7.35
N ARG A 28 -10.02 -9.26 6.08
CA ARG A 28 -9.05 -9.57 5.02
C ARG A 28 -7.70 -8.95 5.37
N TYR A 29 -7.74 -7.74 5.92
CA TYR A 29 -6.60 -7.05 6.46
C TYR A 29 -6.90 -6.49 7.85
N LYS A 30 -5.84 -6.38 8.65
CA LYS A 30 -5.81 -5.73 9.96
C LYS A 30 -4.85 -4.53 9.89
N LEU A 31 -4.86 -3.65 10.90
CA LEU A 31 -3.84 -2.59 11.01
C LEU A 31 -2.41 -3.17 10.99
N SER A 32 -2.21 -4.34 11.60
CA SER A 32 -0.94 -5.06 11.58
C SER A 32 -0.52 -5.56 10.19
N SER A 33 -1.43 -5.63 9.21
CA SER A 33 -1.09 -6.04 7.85
C SER A 33 -0.14 -5.05 7.18
N ILE A 34 -0.23 -3.76 7.53
CA ILE A 34 0.69 -2.73 7.02
C ILE A 34 2.11 -2.98 7.55
N THR A 35 2.25 -3.14 8.87
CA THR A 35 3.56 -3.40 9.48
C THR A 35 4.14 -4.74 9.03
N GLN A 36 3.32 -5.78 8.90
CA GLN A 36 3.73 -7.08 8.35
C GLN A 36 4.26 -6.97 6.92
N LEU A 37 3.62 -6.15 6.07
CA LEU A 37 4.07 -5.93 4.71
C LEU A 37 5.48 -5.30 4.70
N PHE A 38 5.69 -4.23 5.48
CA PHE A 38 7.00 -3.57 5.57
C PHE A 38 8.08 -4.51 6.14
N THR A 39 7.78 -5.23 7.23
CA THR A 39 8.72 -6.17 7.85
C THR A 39 9.12 -7.28 6.88
N LYS A 40 8.15 -7.83 6.13
CA LYS A 40 8.42 -8.88 5.14
C LYS A 40 9.39 -8.39 4.06
N ILE A 41 9.15 -7.20 3.50
CA ILE A 41 10.02 -6.63 2.47
C ILE A 41 11.43 -6.36 3.00
N GLN A 42 11.55 -5.86 4.23
CA GLN A 42 12.87 -5.66 4.85
C GLN A 42 13.60 -6.99 5.08
N GLN A 43 12.90 -8.04 5.50
CA GLN A 43 13.48 -9.38 5.64
C GLN A 43 13.94 -9.97 4.30
N GLU A 44 13.25 -9.64 3.21
CA GLU A 44 13.66 -10.00 1.84
C GLU A 44 14.83 -9.14 1.30
N GLY A 45 15.31 -8.18 2.10
CA GLY A 45 16.47 -7.34 1.79
C GLY A 45 16.14 -6.08 0.98
N GLY A 46 14.88 -5.65 1.02
CA GLY A 46 14.38 -4.42 0.40
C GLY A 46 14.08 -4.56 -1.10
N ILE A 47 13.29 -3.61 -1.61
CA ILE A 47 12.89 -3.54 -3.02
C ILE A 47 14.07 -3.05 -3.86
N ARG A 48 14.43 -3.84 -4.89
CA ARG A 48 15.59 -3.59 -5.77
C ARG A 48 15.23 -3.38 -7.24
N ASN A 49 14.01 -3.76 -7.64
CA ASN A 49 13.59 -3.72 -9.03
C ASN A 49 12.10 -3.40 -9.18
N MET A 50 11.71 -3.03 -10.40
CA MET A 50 10.36 -2.61 -10.75
C MET A 50 9.30 -3.69 -10.47
N THR A 51 9.61 -4.96 -10.70
CA THR A 51 8.65 -6.06 -10.45
C THR A 51 8.32 -6.19 -8.97
N GLN A 52 9.33 -6.12 -8.10
CA GLN A 52 9.14 -6.11 -6.65
C GLN A 52 8.35 -4.89 -6.21
N TYR A 53 8.67 -3.72 -6.76
CA TYR A 53 7.98 -2.48 -6.44
C TYR A 53 6.50 -2.51 -6.81
N LYS A 54 6.15 -2.92 -8.04
CA LYS A 54 4.75 -3.03 -8.49
C LYS A 54 3.94 -3.99 -7.63
N LYS A 55 4.53 -5.12 -7.24
CA LYS A 55 3.89 -6.08 -6.32
C LYS A 55 3.66 -5.45 -4.95
N PHE A 56 4.68 -4.80 -4.40
CA PHE A 56 4.61 -4.15 -3.09
C PHE A 56 3.56 -3.03 -3.06
N ILE A 57 3.60 -2.10 -4.02
CA ILE A 57 2.70 -0.94 -4.02
C ILE A 57 1.24 -1.36 -4.23
N GLY A 58 1.00 -2.37 -5.07
CA GLY A 58 -0.33 -2.94 -5.25
C GLY A 58 -0.88 -3.62 -3.98
N GLU A 59 -0.03 -4.35 -3.24
CA GLU A 59 -0.41 -4.95 -1.96
C GLU A 59 -0.68 -3.87 -0.89
N TYR A 60 0.19 -2.87 -0.79
CA TYR A 60 0.03 -1.73 0.10
C TYR A 60 -1.28 -0.97 -0.16
N GLU A 61 -1.57 -0.63 -1.43
CA GLU A 61 -2.81 0.07 -1.80
C GLU A 61 -4.06 -0.78 -1.53
N SER A 62 -4.00 -2.08 -1.78
CA SER A 62 -5.08 -3.01 -1.44
C SER A 62 -5.38 -2.99 0.07
N ILE A 63 -4.34 -3.01 0.91
CA ILE A 63 -4.47 -2.92 2.37
C ILE A 63 -5.08 -1.57 2.78
N ILE A 64 -4.52 -0.45 2.31
CA ILE A 64 -5.00 0.90 2.67
C ILE A 64 -6.45 1.11 2.24
N ASN A 65 -6.80 0.73 1.00
CA ASN A 65 -8.16 0.87 0.48
C ASN A 65 -9.16 0.03 1.28
N TYR A 66 -8.78 -1.19 1.67
CA TYR A 66 -9.60 -2.01 2.55
C TYR A 66 -9.81 -1.35 3.91
N LEU A 67 -8.73 -0.94 4.58
CA LEU A 67 -8.81 -0.36 5.92
C LEU A 67 -9.64 0.93 5.92
N ARG A 68 -9.51 1.76 4.88
CA ARG A 68 -10.30 2.99 4.72
C ARG A 68 -11.78 2.68 4.44
N ARG A 69 -12.08 1.73 3.55
CA ARG A 69 -13.45 1.33 3.22
C ARG A 69 -14.24 0.84 4.44
N TYR A 70 -13.57 0.14 5.34
CA TYR A 70 -14.15 -0.37 6.58
C TYR A 70 -13.92 0.55 7.79
N GLN A 71 -13.47 1.80 7.56
CA GLN A 71 -13.27 2.82 8.59
C GLN A 71 -12.33 2.42 9.73
N TYR A 72 -11.42 1.46 9.50
CA TYR A 72 -10.36 1.11 10.44
C TYR A 72 -9.27 2.18 10.52
N ILE A 73 -9.16 2.99 9.47
CA ILE A 73 -8.32 4.18 9.41
C ILE A 73 -9.16 5.36 8.93
N GLN A 74 -8.88 6.54 9.47
CA GLN A 74 -9.53 7.80 9.11
C GLN A 74 -8.48 8.89 8.93
N GLY A 75 -8.83 9.92 8.15
CA GLY A 75 -7.93 11.04 7.87
C GLY A 75 -6.77 10.69 6.93
N ASP A 76 -5.78 11.57 6.91
CA ASP A 76 -4.59 11.46 6.07
C ASP A 76 -3.49 10.73 6.84
N ILE A 77 -3.40 9.41 6.62
CA ILE A 77 -2.33 8.59 7.17
C ILE A 77 -1.22 8.49 6.13
N SER A 78 -0.02 8.92 6.52
CA SER A 78 1.18 8.86 5.69
C SER A 78 2.06 7.70 6.13
N TYR A 79 2.53 6.93 5.14
CA TYR A 79 3.54 5.88 5.32
C TYR A 79 4.76 6.13 4.41
N ASN A 80 4.99 7.39 4.01
CA ASN A 80 5.99 7.72 2.99
C ASN A 80 7.40 7.34 3.45
N GLN A 81 7.69 7.50 4.74
CA GLN A 81 8.98 7.14 5.32
C GLN A 81 9.19 5.62 5.35
N GLU A 82 8.16 4.86 5.70
CA GLU A 82 8.19 3.40 5.73
C GLU A 82 8.28 2.82 4.31
N ILE A 83 7.59 3.44 3.34
CA ILE A 83 7.72 3.09 1.92
C ILE A 83 9.14 3.32 1.44
N LEU A 84 9.74 4.47 1.74
CA LEU A 84 11.13 4.75 1.39
C LEU A 84 12.09 3.78 2.08
N ALA A 85 11.87 3.48 3.36
CA ALA A 85 12.66 2.52 4.14
C ALA A 85 12.48 1.05 3.71
N SER A 86 11.48 0.75 2.86
CA SER A 86 11.27 -0.58 2.30
C SER A 86 12.12 -0.86 1.06
N LEU A 87 12.72 0.17 0.46
CA LEU A 87 13.63 0.02 -0.68
C LEU A 87 14.99 -0.53 -0.22
N SER A 88 15.78 -1.10 -1.11
CA SER A 88 17.16 -1.46 -0.77
C SER A 88 18.01 -0.21 -0.55
N SER A 89 19.05 -0.29 0.28
CA SER A 89 19.92 0.86 0.60
C SER A 89 20.46 1.57 -0.66
N SER A 90 20.85 0.80 -1.69
CA SER A 90 21.31 1.34 -2.97
C SER A 90 20.26 2.17 -3.73
N VAL A 91 19.00 1.75 -3.68
CA VAL A 91 17.86 2.45 -4.31
C VAL A 91 17.49 3.67 -3.47
N GLN A 92 17.46 3.53 -2.14
CA GLN A 92 17.23 4.66 -1.24
C GLN A 92 18.24 5.79 -1.45
N GLU A 93 19.54 5.48 -1.44
CA GLU A 93 20.60 6.47 -1.64
C GLU A 93 20.49 7.19 -2.98
N SER A 94 20.17 6.46 -4.04
CA SER A 94 20.00 7.01 -5.39
C SER A 94 18.83 8.00 -5.42
N ILE A 95 17.68 7.58 -4.88
CA ILE A 95 16.47 8.40 -4.81
C ILE A 95 16.67 9.63 -3.93
N TYR A 96 17.31 9.51 -2.76
CA TYR A 96 17.63 10.66 -1.92
C TYR A 96 18.49 11.68 -2.65
N LYS A 97 19.51 11.23 -3.40
CA LYS A 97 20.37 12.13 -4.19
C LYS A 97 19.58 12.91 -5.24
N GLU A 98 18.73 12.23 -6.01
CA GLU A 98 17.91 12.90 -7.04
C GLU A 98 16.86 13.83 -6.42
N MET A 99 16.16 13.42 -5.35
CA MET A 99 15.18 14.27 -4.68
C MET A 99 15.80 15.53 -4.05
N ILE A 100 17.01 15.44 -3.49
CA ILE A 100 17.74 16.60 -2.95
C ILE A 100 18.18 17.52 -4.09
N LYS A 101 18.74 16.96 -5.16
CA LYS A 101 19.20 17.69 -6.35
C LYS A 101 18.05 18.47 -7.01
N ASP A 102 16.88 17.87 -7.10
CA ASP A 102 15.69 18.48 -7.69
C ASP A 102 14.94 19.41 -6.71
N LYS A 103 15.42 19.54 -5.46
CA LYS A 103 14.76 20.29 -4.37
C LYS A 103 13.34 19.80 -4.08
N ALA A 104 13.07 18.52 -4.32
CA ALA A 104 11.80 17.88 -4.03
C ALA A 104 11.59 17.63 -2.53
N MET A 105 12.68 17.55 -1.75
CA MET A 105 12.61 17.47 -0.28
C MET A 105 12.69 18.87 0.33
N VAL A 106 11.76 19.19 1.22
CA VAL A 106 11.77 20.46 1.95
C VAL A 106 12.69 20.32 3.16
N GLN A 107 13.62 21.25 3.33
CA GLN A 107 14.47 21.26 4.52
C GLN A 107 13.63 21.67 5.74
N ALA A 108 13.65 20.85 6.78
CA ALA A 108 13.05 21.15 8.06
C ALA A 108 13.92 22.14 8.85
N LEU A 109 13.32 22.78 9.86
CA LEU A 109 13.99 23.79 10.69
C LEU A 109 15.20 23.24 11.47
N ASP A 110 15.22 21.93 11.72
CA ASP A 110 16.32 21.22 12.38
C ASP A 110 17.43 20.76 11.41
N GLY A 111 17.32 21.12 10.12
CA GLY A 111 18.24 20.70 9.08
C GLY A 111 17.96 19.31 8.51
N GLY A 112 16.92 18.61 9.00
CA GLY A 112 16.41 17.39 8.39
C GLY A 112 15.71 17.64 7.05
N TYR A 113 15.29 16.56 6.39
CA TYR A 113 14.54 16.64 5.13
C TYR A 113 13.15 16.02 5.29
N ILE A 114 12.14 16.76 4.86
CA ILE A 114 10.76 16.31 4.80
C ILE A 114 10.57 15.54 3.49
N ILE A 115 10.20 14.28 3.62
CA ILE A 115 9.89 13.40 2.49
C ILE A 115 8.66 13.96 1.76
N PRO A 116 8.66 14.02 0.42
CA PRO A 116 7.54 14.54 -0.34
C PRO A 116 6.28 13.67 -0.20
N ARG A 117 5.17 14.15 -0.75
CA ARG A 117 3.91 13.40 -0.81
C ARG A 117 4.08 12.09 -1.58
N LEU A 118 3.24 11.10 -1.26
CA LEU A 118 3.34 9.75 -1.84
C LEU A 118 3.37 9.76 -3.38
N GLU A 119 2.57 10.61 -4.02
CA GLU A 119 2.53 10.75 -5.48
C GLU A 119 3.90 11.11 -6.07
N ILE A 120 4.58 12.09 -5.47
CA ILE A 120 5.91 12.52 -5.89
C ILE A 120 6.93 11.42 -5.57
N LEU A 121 6.85 10.82 -4.39
CA LEU A 121 7.76 9.74 -3.98
C LEU A 121 7.68 8.54 -4.95
N LYS A 122 6.48 8.17 -5.40
CA LYS A 122 6.29 7.09 -6.38
C LYS A 122 7.00 7.39 -7.70
N LEU A 123 6.92 8.62 -8.20
CA LEU A 123 7.59 9.03 -9.44
C LEU A 123 9.11 8.81 -9.36
N TYR A 124 9.74 9.24 -8.27
CA TYR A 124 11.19 9.04 -8.07
C TYR A 124 11.57 7.56 -7.96
N ILE A 125 10.76 6.75 -7.26
CA ILE A 125 11.00 5.31 -7.16
C ILE A 125 10.88 4.66 -8.54
N GLU A 126 9.84 4.99 -9.30
CA GLU A 126 9.62 4.42 -10.63
C GLU A 126 10.76 4.79 -11.58
N GLN A 127 11.16 6.07 -11.61
CA GLN A 127 12.26 6.55 -12.45
C GLN A 127 13.60 5.86 -12.11
N ASP A 128 13.94 5.75 -10.83
CA ASP A 128 15.20 5.11 -10.41
C ASP A 128 15.22 3.62 -10.77
N LEU A 129 14.10 2.93 -10.57
CA LEU A 129 13.98 1.51 -10.88
C LEU A 129 13.93 1.24 -12.38
N GLU A 130 13.33 2.11 -13.19
CA GLU A 130 13.36 2.03 -14.67
C GLU A 130 14.77 2.27 -15.22
N ALA A 131 15.47 3.28 -14.72
CA ALA A 131 16.84 3.58 -15.13
C ALA A 131 17.78 2.39 -14.89
N LYS A 132 17.58 1.63 -13.79
CA LYS A 132 18.37 0.43 -13.46
C LYS A 132 18.04 -0.81 -14.29
N VAL A 133 16.93 -0.81 -15.05
CA VAL A 133 16.61 -1.91 -15.99
C VAL A 133 17.34 -1.73 -17.33
N LEU A 134 17.75 -0.50 -17.66
CA LEU A 134 18.39 -0.14 -18.92
C LEU A 134 19.93 -0.24 -18.91
N ILE A 135 20.51 -0.66 -17.78
CA ILE A 135 21.96 -0.80 -17.54
C ILE A 135 22.27 -2.29 -17.38
#